data_AF-A0A3A9SUM5-F1
#
_entry.id   AF-A0A3A9SUM5-F1
#
_cell.length_a   1.000
_cell.length_b   1.000
_cell.length_c   1.000
_cell.angle_alpha   90.00
_cell.angle_beta   90.00
_cell.angle_gamma   90.00
#
_symmetry.space_group_name_H-M   'P 1'
#
loop_
_entity.id
_entity.type
_entity.pdbx_description
1 polymer ?
#
loop_
_entity_poly.entity_id
_entity_poly.type
_entity_poly.pdbx_seq_one_letter_code
_entity_poly.pdbx_strand_id
1 'polypeptide(L)'
;MPLNIENDDAAVKSEERGKKPTKKTKEMLEENSKQIEELEASQKQLEEELAGLLKEEEALGDKSALKMKVTHKKYGEGTVTSQDGKYIEVKFSDVVKKFVLPGCIADKYLEVNDDAILDYYIKCNEIHQKKMATELKIKSATYAIQRHEDAIDRLKAKLK
;
A
#
# COMPACT_ATOMS: atom_id res chain seq x y z
N MET A 1 -58.77 18.63 22.93
CA MET A 1 -59.32 18.47 21.56
C MET A 1 -60.08 19.75 21.23
N PRO A 2 -60.02 20.35 20.03
CA PRO A 2 -59.47 19.85 18.76
C PRO A 2 -58.50 20.84 18.06
N LEU A 3 -57.36 20.36 17.58
CA LEU A 3 -56.59 21.04 16.52
C LEU A 3 -56.94 20.33 15.23
N ASN A 4 -57.86 20.93 14.46
CA ASN A 4 -58.18 20.46 13.11
C ASN A 4 -56.96 20.75 12.22
N ILE A 5 -56.29 19.66 11.88
CA ILE A 5 -55.59 19.48 10.61
C ILE A 5 -56.64 19.64 9.51
N GLU A 6 -56.46 20.64 8.65
CA GLU A 6 -56.88 20.55 7.26
C GLU A 6 -55.88 21.31 6.39
N ASN A 7 -55.36 20.53 5.47
CA ASN A 7 -54.34 20.80 4.49
C ASN A 7 -55.00 21.55 3.32
N ASP A 8 -54.49 22.72 2.95
CA ASP A 8 -54.83 23.34 1.67
C ASP A 8 -53.54 23.75 0.95
N ASP A 9 -53.21 22.92 -0.03
CA ASP A 9 -52.39 23.15 -1.20
C ASP A 9 -51.97 24.61 -1.48
N ALA A 10 -50.71 24.92 -1.17
CA ALA A 10 -49.95 25.89 -1.95
C ALA A 10 -48.85 25.14 -2.70
N ALA A 11 -49.27 24.48 -3.79
CA ALA A 11 -48.42 24.00 -4.85
C ALA A 11 -47.56 25.14 -5.42
N VAL A 12 -46.40 25.42 -4.81
CA VAL A 12 -45.38 26.25 -5.45
C VAL A 12 -44.57 25.35 -6.38
N LYS A 13 -45.11 25.18 -7.59
CA LYS A 13 -44.32 24.90 -8.79
C LYS A 13 -43.24 25.98 -8.92
N SER A 14 -42.07 25.78 -8.33
CA SER A 14 -40.88 26.52 -8.72
C SER A 14 -40.09 25.67 -9.70
N GLU A 15 -40.51 25.80 -10.96
CA GLU A 15 -39.73 25.69 -12.20
C GLU A 15 -38.32 25.08 -12.07
N GLU A 16 -38.15 23.95 -12.76
CA GLU A 16 -36.91 23.54 -13.40
C GLU A 16 -36.26 24.74 -14.11
N ARG A 17 -35.41 25.48 -13.41
CA ARG A 17 -34.43 26.36 -14.04
C ARG A 17 -33.13 25.60 -14.06
N GLY A 18 -32.87 24.96 -15.20
CA GLY A 18 -31.56 24.45 -15.57
C GLY A 18 -30.51 25.52 -15.27
N LYS A 19 -29.83 25.36 -14.12
CA LYS A 19 -28.79 26.27 -13.70
C LYS A 19 -27.63 26.02 -14.65
N LYS A 20 -27.45 26.96 -15.60
CA LYS A 20 -26.23 27.00 -16.42
C LYS A 20 -25.03 26.83 -15.48
N PRO A 21 -24.07 25.95 -15.81
CA PRO A 21 -22.89 25.72 -14.99
C PRO A 21 -22.27 27.07 -14.60
N THR A 22 -22.13 27.32 -13.30
CA THR A 22 -21.27 28.41 -12.83
C THR A 22 -19.86 28.15 -13.39
N LYS A 23 -19.15 29.16 -13.90
CA LYS A 23 -17.78 29.01 -14.44
C LYS A 23 -16.88 28.17 -13.52
N LYS A 24 -17.02 28.38 -12.21
CA LYS A 24 -16.37 27.61 -11.14
C LYS A 24 -16.61 26.10 -11.17
N THR A 25 -17.80 25.64 -11.57
CA THR A 25 -18.14 24.20 -11.63
C THR A 25 -17.48 23.51 -12.82
N LYS A 26 -17.30 24.22 -13.94
CA LYS A 26 -16.54 23.71 -15.09
C LYS A 26 -15.04 23.70 -14.82
N GLU A 27 -14.51 24.77 -14.22
CA GLU A 27 -13.11 24.86 -13.81
C GLU A 27 -12.76 23.75 -12.80
N MET A 28 -13.62 23.51 -11.79
CA MET A 28 -13.42 22.39 -10.85
C MET A 28 -13.50 21.01 -11.51
N LEU A 29 -14.31 20.84 -12.56
CA LEU A 29 -14.38 19.57 -13.28
C LEU A 29 -13.07 19.32 -14.05
N GLU A 30 -12.58 20.33 -14.76
CA GLU A 30 -11.30 20.27 -15.49
C GLU A 30 -10.10 20.09 -14.56
N GLU A 31 -10.07 20.76 -13.40
CA GLU A 31 -9.02 20.57 -12.40
C GLU A 31 -9.00 19.15 -11.82
N ASN A 32 -10.16 18.60 -11.46
CA ASN A 32 -10.23 17.22 -10.94
C ASN A 32 -9.85 16.21 -12.03
N SER A 33 -10.26 16.43 -13.29
CA SER A 33 -9.86 15.55 -14.40
C SER A 33 -8.34 15.60 -14.65
N LYS A 34 -7.72 16.79 -14.62
CA LYS A 34 -6.25 16.91 -14.73
C LYS A 34 -5.53 16.22 -13.58
N GLN A 35 -6.04 16.36 -12.35
CA GLN A 35 -5.46 15.70 -11.18
C GLN A 35 -5.56 14.17 -11.28
N ILE A 36 -6.64 13.63 -11.83
CA ILE A 36 -6.75 12.19 -12.11
C ILE A 36 -5.72 11.77 -13.15
N GLU A 37 -5.60 12.48 -14.28
CA GLU A 37 -4.61 12.16 -15.32
C GLU A 37 -3.17 12.16 -14.79
N GLU A 38 -2.82 13.14 -13.95
CA GLU A 38 -1.50 13.21 -13.29
C GLU A 38 -1.29 12.04 -12.31
N LEU A 39 -2.30 11.69 -11.51
CA LEU A 39 -2.23 10.58 -10.57
C LEU A 39 -2.17 9.22 -11.29
N GLU A 40 -2.88 9.04 -12.41
CA GLU A 40 -2.82 7.85 -13.26
C GLU A 40 -1.45 7.70 -13.93
N ALA A 41 -0.88 8.81 -14.42
CA ALA A 41 0.47 8.81 -14.97
C ALA A 41 1.51 8.43 -13.90
N SER A 42 1.38 8.97 -12.68
CA SER A 42 2.24 8.60 -11.56
C SER A 42 2.04 7.14 -11.12
N GLN A 43 0.80 6.65 -11.11
CA GLN A 43 0.49 5.25 -10.80
C GLN A 43 1.17 4.31 -11.80
N LYS A 44 1.10 4.61 -13.10
CA LYS A 44 1.75 3.81 -14.13
C LYS A 44 3.27 3.75 -13.95
N GLN A 45 3.90 4.86 -13.59
CA GLN A 45 5.34 4.89 -13.29
C GLN A 45 5.68 4.02 -12.07
N LEU A 46 4.86 4.08 -11.02
CA LEU A 46 5.05 3.25 -9.82
C LEU A 46 4.80 1.76 -10.11
N GLU A 47 3.86 1.43 -10.99
CA GLU A 47 3.62 0.06 -11.44
C GLU A 47 4.79 -0.49 -12.28
N GLU A 48 5.39 0.33 -13.13
CA GLU A 48 6.61 -0.02 -13.85
C GLU A 48 7.81 -0.23 -12.90
N GLU A 49 7.95 0.63 -11.89
CA GLU A 49 8.96 0.46 -10.83
C GLU A 49 8.74 -0.84 -10.04
N LEU A 50 7.49 -1.14 -9.68
CA LEU A 50 7.12 -2.38 -8.99
C LEU A 50 7.40 -3.62 -9.84
N ALA A 51 7.11 -3.56 -11.15
CA ALA A 51 7.44 -4.63 -12.09
C ALA A 51 8.96 -4.84 -12.23
N GLY A 52 9.75 -3.76 -12.15
CA GLY A 52 11.21 -3.84 -12.08
C GLY A 52 11.69 -4.55 -10.82
N LEU A 53 11.18 -4.14 -9.66
CA LEU A 53 11.52 -4.74 -8.36
C LEU A 53 11.13 -6.23 -8.27
N LEU A 54 10.01 -6.63 -8.87
CA LEU A 54 9.60 -8.05 -8.96
C LEU A 54 10.60 -8.88 -9.78
N LYS A 55 11.10 -8.34 -10.90
CA LYS A 55 12.12 -9.03 -11.70
C LYS A 55 13.45 -9.14 -10.94
N GLU A 56 13.81 -8.11 -10.19
CA GLU A 56 15.00 -8.14 -9.32
C GLU A 56 14.85 -9.19 -8.21
N GLU A 57 13.67 -9.30 -7.60
CA GLU A 57 13.33 -10.32 -6.60
C GLU A 57 13.44 -11.74 -7.18
N GLU A 58 12.84 -11.97 -8.35
CA GLU A 58 12.93 -13.26 -9.07
C GLU A 58 14.37 -13.61 -9.46
N ALA A 59 15.15 -12.62 -9.90
CA ALA A 59 16.56 -12.82 -10.26
C ALA A 59 17.45 -13.11 -9.04
N LEU A 60 17.12 -12.54 -7.87
CA LEU A 60 17.84 -12.81 -6.62
C LEU A 60 17.62 -14.25 -6.15
N GLY A 61 16.43 -14.81 -6.44
CA GLY A 61 16.03 -16.16 -6.12
C GLY A 61 15.80 -16.40 -4.63
N ASP A 62 15.24 -17.56 -4.30
CA ASP A 62 14.96 -17.95 -2.92
C ASP A 62 16.14 -18.73 -2.31
N LYS A 63 16.69 -18.22 -1.20
CA LYS A 63 17.63 -18.95 -0.34
C LYS A 63 16.99 -19.31 0.99
N SER A 64 16.90 -20.61 1.24
CA SER A 64 16.47 -21.13 2.54
C SER A 64 17.53 -20.85 3.61
N ALA A 65 17.06 -20.40 4.78
CA ALA A 65 17.86 -20.23 5.98
C ALA A 65 17.97 -21.53 6.82
N LEU A 66 17.37 -22.64 6.38
CA LEU A 66 17.31 -23.86 7.16
C LEU A 66 18.72 -24.40 7.45
N LYS A 67 18.96 -24.83 8.71
CA LYS A 67 20.26 -25.31 9.23
C LYS A 67 21.38 -24.25 9.25
N MET A 68 21.07 -22.99 8.99
CA MET A 68 22.04 -21.91 9.10
C MET A 68 22.46 -21.69 10.55
N LYS A 69 23.76 -21.48 10.76
CA LYS A 69 24.30 -21.03 12.04
C LYS A 69 24.22 -19.52 12.12
N VAL A 70 23.69 -19.03 13.22
CA VAL A 70 23.48 -17.60 13.47
C VAL A 70 23.93 -17.25 14.88
N THR A 71 24.27 -16.00 15.12
CA THR A 71 24.61 -15.50 16.45
C THR A 71 23.63 -14.40 16.83
N HIS A 72 23.03 -14.51 18.00
CA HIS A 72 22.15 -13.47 18.56
C HIS A 72 22.84 -12.79 19.75
N LYS A 73 22.81 -11.46 19.79
CA LYS A 73 23.49 -10.64 20.82
C LYS A 73 23.19 -11.05 22.28
N LYS A 74 21.97 -11.55 22.56
CA LYS A 74 21.56 -11.98 23.91
C LYS A 74 21.59 -13.48 24.17
N TYR A 75 21.42 -14.30 23.13
CA TYR A 75 21.22 -15.75 23.29
C TYR A 75 22.43 -16.56 22.81
N GLY A 76 23.45 -15.89 22.28
CA GLY A 76 24.65 -16.51 21.76
C GLY A 76 24.41 -17.21 20.43
N GLU A 77 25.17 -18.28 20.21
CA GLU A 77 25.09 -19.10 19.01
C GLU A 77 23.76 -19.87 18.95
N GLY A 78 23.18 -19.89 17.76
CA GLY A 78 21.95 -20.61 17.47
C GLY A 78 22.01 -21.28 16.10
N THR A 79 21.11 -22.22 15.89
CA THR A 79 20.93 -22.89 14.59
C THR A 79 19.47 -22.82 14.17
N VAL A 80 19.21 -22.48 12.91
CA VAL A 80 17.86 -22.50 12.34
C VAL A 80 17.37 -23.95 12.23
N THR A 81 16.30 -24.27 12.93
CA THR A 81 15.72 -25.62 13.02
C THR A 81 14.49 -25.81 12.15
N SER A 82 13.74 -24.74 11.89
CA SER A 82 12.57 -24.74 11.04
C SER A 82 12.46 -23.44 10.25
N GLN A 83 11.90 -23.51 9.05
CA GLN A 83 11.57 -22.38 8.22
C GLN A 83 10.19 -22.61 7.59
N ASP A 84 9.27 -21.67 7.82
CA ASP A 84 7.94 -21.61 7.23
C ASP A 84 7.75 -20.24 6.56
N GLY A 85 7.96 -20.22 5.25
CA GLY A 85 8.02 -18.99 4.45
C GLY A 85 9.04 -18.00 5.02
N LYS A 86 8.56 -16.83 5.46
CA LYS A 86 9.35 -15.77 6.08
C LYS A 86 9.68 -16.00 7.56
N TYR A 87 9.04 -16.96 8.22
CA TYR A 87 9.26 -17.22 9.64
C TYR A 87 10.30 -18.33 9.83
N ILE A 88 11.28 -18.08 10.70
CA ILE A 88 12.28 -19.08 11.07
C ILE A 88 12.28 -19.33 12.57
N GLU A 89 12.55 -20.57 12.96
CA GLU A 89 12.77 -20.95 14.36
C GLU A 89 14.25 -21.24 14.59
N VAL A 90 14.88 -20.43 15.43
CA VAL A 90 16.28 -20.58 15.81
C VAL A 90 16.34 -21.20 17.20
N LYS A 91 17.03 -22.34 17.30
CA LYS A 91 17.35 -22.99 18.56
C LYS A 91 18.69 -22.47 19.06
N PHE A 92 18.66 -21.80 20.21
CA PHE A 92 19.82 -21.46 21.03
C PHE A 92 20.00 -22.52 22.13
N SER A 93 21.00 -22.35 23.01
CA SER A 93 21.29 -23.33 24.08
C SER A 93 20.03 -23.75 24.86
N ASP A 94 19.31 -22.77 25.41
CA ASP A 94 18.23 -23.05 26.38
C ASP A 94 16.85 -22.61 25.88
N VAL A 95 16.77 -22.03 24.68
CA VAL A 95 15.54 -21.40 24.17
C VAL A 95 15.41 -21.51 22.66
N VAL A 96 14.18 -21.65 22.19
CA VAL A 96 13.82 -21.52 20.77
C VAL A 96 13.11 -20.18 20.57
N LYS A 97 13.53 -19.39 19.58
CA LYS A 97 12.90 -18.10 19.24
C LYS A 97 12.53 -18.07 17.77
N LYS A 98 11.43 -17.37 17.49
CA LYS A 98 10.95 -17.10 16.13
C LYS A 98 11.49 -15.76 15.64
N PHE A 99 11.97 -15.72 14.40
CA PHE A 99 12.41 -14.52 13.72
C PHE A 99 11.77 -14.42 12.33
N VAL A 100 11.84 -13.23 11.72
CA VAL A 100 11.24 -12.95 10.42
C VAL A 100 12.32 -12.53 9.42
N LEU A 101 12.45 -13.29 8.35
CA LEU A 101 13.30 -13.00 7.19
C LEU A 101 12.62 -11.97 6.26
N PRO A 102 13.39 -11.24 5.44
CA PRO A 102 14.87 -11.14 5.48
C PRO A 102 15.38 -10.22 6.62
N GLY A 103 14.50 -9.42 7.22
CA GLY A 103 14.86 -8.35 8.16
C GLY A 103 15.68 -8.79 9.37
N CYS A 104 15.44 -9.97 9.94
CA CYS A 104 16.20 -10.40 11.11
C CYS A 104 17.71 -10.56 10.86
N ILE A 105 18.12 -10.91 9.63
CA ILE A 105 19.53 -11.01 9.25
C ILE A 105 20.03 -9.65 8.73
N ALA A 106 19.25 -8.99 7.87
CA ALA A 106 19.62 -7.70 7.30
C ALA A 106 19.85 -6.60 8.37
N ASP A 107 19.01 -6.57 9.41
CA ASP A 107 19.09 -5.61 10.51
C ASP A 107 20.03 -6.08 11.64
N LYS A 108 20.77 -7.18 11.43
CA LYS A 108 21.74 -7.75 12.37
C LYS A 108 21.16 -8.17 13.73
N TYR A 109 19.88 -8.53 13.78
CA TYR A 109 19.35 -9.23 14.96
C TYR A 109 19.93 -10.66 15.07
N LEU A 110 20.16 -11.28 13.92
CA LEU A 110 20.88 -12.53 13.76
C LEU A 110 22.10 -12.28 12.87
N GLU A 111 23.29 -12.45 13.42
CA GLU A 111 24.54 -12.34 12.69
C GLU A 111 24.87 -13.67 12.02
N VAL A 112 25.34 -13.62 10.78
CA VAL A 112 25.83 -14.77 10.01
C VAL A 112 27.30 -14.54 9.70
N ASN A 113 28.10 -15.61 9.70
CA ASN A 113 29.54 -15.52 9.43
C ASN A 113 29.88 -15.52 7.93
N ASP A 114 28.88 -15.75 7.07
CA ASP A 114 29.05 -15.81 5.61
C ASP A 114 28.58 -14.49 5.01
N ASP A 115 29.54 -13.68 4.54
CA ASP A 115 29.28 -12.38 3.93
C ASP A 115 28.40 -12.48 2.68
N ALA A 116 28.49 -13.56 1.90
CA ALA A 116 27.65 -13.74 0.71
C ALA A 116 26.18 -14.01 1.07
N ILE A 117 25.94 -14.60 2.23
CA ILE A 117 24.59 -14.82 2.79
C ILE A 117 24.06 -13.51 3.38
N LEU A 118 24.90 -12.76 4.09
CA LEU A 118 24.54 -11.45 4.62
C LEU A 118 24.14 -10.48 3.49
N ASP A 119 24.96 -10.36 2.46
CA ASP A 119 24.71 -9.51 1.29
C ASP A 119 23.41 -9.88 0.57
N TYR A 120 23.11 -11.18 0.48
CA TYR A 120 21.85 -11.66 -0.07
C TYR A 120 20.65 -11.17 0.75
N TYR A 121 20.66 -11.36 2.07
CA TYR A 121 19.54 -10.96 2.92
C TYR A 121 19.40 -9.44 3.02
N ILE A 122 20.50 -8.69 2.96
CA ILE A 122 20.46 -7.22 2.85
C ILE A 122 19.73 -6.80 1.57
N LYS A 123 20.15 -7.32 0.41
CA LYS A 123 19.49 -7.01 -0.88
C LYS A 123 18.02 -7.42 -0.89
N CYS A 124 17.70 -8.61 -0.38
CA CYS A 124 16.33 -9.09 -0.25
C CYS A 124 15.49 -8.15 0.63
N ASN A 125 16.04 -7.67 1.74
CA ASN A 125 15.36 -6.71 2.61
C ASN A 125 15.16 -5.35 1.93
N GLU A 126 16.16 -4.84 1.22
CA GLU A 126 16.04 -3.58 0.48
C GLU A 126 14.95 -3.66 -0.61
N ILE A 127 14.92 -4.75 -1.38
CA ILE A 127 13.89 -4.99 -2.40
C ILE A 127 12.51 -5.09 -1.73
N HIS A 128 12.40 -5.87 -0.65
CA HIS A 128 11.14 -6.01 0.09
C HIS A 128 10.63 -4.66 0.63
N GLN A 129 11.49 -3.83 1.21
CA GLN A 129 11.11 -2.51 1.72
C GLN A 129 10.68 -1.56 0.60
N LYS A 130 11.42 -1.52 -0.52
CA LYS A 130 11.06 -0.72 -1.69
C LYS A 130 9.73 -1.16 -2.28
N LYS A 131 9.52 -2.47 -2.45
CA LYS A 131 8.27 -3.05 -2.94
C LYS A 131 7.09 -2.66 -2.06
N MET A 132 7.22 -2.83 -0.73
CA MET A 132 6.17 -2.41 0.19
C MET A 132 5.87 -0.91 0.12
N ALA A 133 6.90 -0.07 0.04
CA ALA A 133 6.74 1.37 -0.08
C ALA A 133 6.04 1.76 -1.38
N THR A 134 6.40 1.14 -2.50
CA THR A 134 5.80 1.37 -3.82
C THR A 134 4.35 0.88 -3.87
N GLU A 135 4.05 -0.30 -3.32
CA GLU A 135 2.67 -0.80 -3.18
C GLU A 135 1.78 0.14 -2.36
N LEU A 136 2.31 0.71 -1.27
CA LEU A 136 1.61 1.68 -0.44
C LEU A 136 1.32 2.97 -1.23
N LYS A 137 2.29 3.47 -2.00
CA LYS A 137 2.10 4.64 -2.87
C LYS A 137 1.04 4.39 -3.93
N ILE A 138 1.08 3.23 -4.60
CA ILE A 138 0.06 2.83 -5.59
C ILE A 138 -1.33 2.84 -4.94
N LYS A 139 -1.50 2.15 -3.81
CA LYS A 139 -2.79 2.13 -3.09
C LYS A 139 -3.26 3.53 -2.72
N SER A 140 -2.36 4.38 -2.23
CA SER A 140 -2.70 5.78 -1.91
C SER A 140 -3.14 6.58 -3.14
N ALA A 141 -2.48 6.39 -4.28
CA ALA A 141 -2.83 7.05 -5.54
C ALA A 141 -4.20 6.57 -6.03
N THR A 142 -4.48 5.27 -5.95
CA THR A 142 -5.79 4.69 -6.27
C THR A 142 -6.90 5.31 -5.42
N TYR A 143 -6.71 5.44 -4.10
CA TYR A 143 -7.70 6.10 -3.25
C TYR A 143 -7.88 7.59 -3.56
N ALA A 144 -6.82 8.29 -3.96
CA ALA A 144 -6.90 9.68 -4.38
C ALA A 144 -7.70 9.81 -5.69
N ILE A 145 -7.45 8.95 -6.68
CA ILE A 145 -8.19 8.90 -7.94
C ILE A 145 -9.69 8.68 -7.66
N GLN A 146 -10.04 7.65 -6.89
CA GLN A 146 -11.44 7.37 -6.53
C GLN A 146 -12.13 8.57 -5.88
N ARG A 147 -11.42 9.29 -5.01
CA ARG A 147 -11.96 10.49 -4.36
C ARG A 147 -12.24 11.61 -5.37
N HIS A 148 -11.36 11.81 -6.35
CA HIS A 148 -11.57 12.81 -7.41
C HIS A 148 -12.68 12.38 -8.37
N GLU A 149 -12.80 11.09 -8.69
CA GLU A 149 -13.90 10.53 -9.48
C GLU A 149 -15.27 10.76 -8.79
N ASP A 150 -15.37 10.44 -7.49
CA ASP A 150 -16.57 10.71 -6.69
C ASP A 150 -16.93 12.20 -6.68
N ALA A 151 -15.93 13.08 -6.62
CA ALA A 151 -16.14 14.52 -6.67
C ALA A 151 -16.68 14.97 -8.03
N ILE A 152 -16.13 14.42 -9.12
CA ILE A 152 -16.60 14.67 -10.49
C ILE A 152 -18.05 14.19 -10.64
N ASP A 153 -18.39 13.01 -10.16
CA ASP A 153 -19.74 12.45 -10.28
C ASP A 153 -20.77 13.28 -9.49
N ARG A 154 -20.41 13.74 -8.29
CA ARG A 154 -21.25 14.69 -7.53
C ARG A 154 -21.44 16.02 -8.26
N LEU A 155 -20.40 16.53 -8.92
CA LEU A 155 -20.49 17.77 -9.70
C LEU A 155 -21.35 17.58 -10.96
N LYS A 156 -21.21 16.44 -11.66
CA LYS A 156 -22.05 16.06 -12.81
C LYS A 156 -23.52 15.87 -12.42
N ALA A 157 -23.79 15.26 -11.27
CA ALA A 157 -25.16 15.08 -10.76
C ALA A 157 -25.84 16.42 -10.43
N LYS A 158 -25.08 17.45 -10.01
CA LYS A 158 -25.60 18.82 -9.78
C LYS A 158 -25.83 19.63 -11.06
N LEU A 159 -25.28 19.16 -12.18
CA LEU A 159 -25.42 19.78 -13.51
C LEU A 159 -26.60 19.21 -14.31
N LYS A 160 -27.17 18.09 -13.85
CA LYS A 160 -28.34 17.43 -14.43
C LYS A 160 -29.60 17.98 -13.78
#